data_AF-A0A5T8ITZ8-F1
#
_entry.id   AF-A0A5T8ITZ8-F1
#
_cell.length_a   1.000
_cell.length_b   1.000
_cell.length_c   1.000
_cell.angle_alpha   90.00
_cell.angle_beta   90.00
_cell.angle_gamma   90.00
#
_symmetry.space_group_name_H-M   'P 1'
#
loop_
_entity.id
_entity.type
_entity.pdbx_description
1 polymer ?
#
loop_
_entity_poly.entity_id
_entity_poly.type
_entity_poly.pdbx_seq_one_letter_code
_entity_poly.pdbx_strand_id
1 'polypeptide(L)' 'LFDELKLEYNFTWMDSDQIKFDNKKTNYEHNVALAWKLNKSFTPYVEVGNVAVRNNTDERQTRYRVGLQYHF' A
#
# COMPACT_ATOMS: atom_id res chain seq x y z
N LEU A 1 -19.10 -5.78 15.46
CA LEU A 1 -18.17 -6.60 14.66
C LEU A 1 -17.55 -5.80 13.52
N PHE A 2 -18.35 -5.16 12.65
CA PHE A 2 -17.80 -4.36 11.54
C PHE A 2 -17.13 -3.03 11.96
N ASP A 3 -17.50 -2.45 13.11
CA ASP A 3 -16.88 -1.19 13.60
C ASP A 3 -15.41 -1.31 14.00
N GLU A 4 -14.91 -2.54 14.18
CA GLU A 4 -13.51 -2.81 14.58
C GLU A 4 -12.61 -3.12 13.38
N LEU A 5 -13.19 -3.29 12.19
CA LEU A 5 -12.48 -3.66 10.97
C LEU A 5 -12.42 -2.45 10.03
N LYS A 6 -11.22 -2.07 9.63
CA LYS A 6 -10.99 -0.99 8.67
C LYS A 6 -10.37 -1.58 7.41
N LEU A 7 -11.09 -1.48 6.29
CA LEU A 7 -10.59 -1.82 4.98
C LEU A 7 -10.27 -0.52 4.23
N GLU A 8 -9.05 -0.40 3.73
CA GLU A 8 -8.59 0.75 2.96
C GLU A 8 -8.07 0.29 1.60
N TYR A 9 -8.48 0.99 0.55
CA TYR A 9 -7.92 0.84 -0.78
C TYR A 9 -7.32 2.18 -1.21
N ASN A 10 -6.05 2.14 -1.62
CA ASN A 10 -5.32 3.30 -2.09
C ASN A 10 -4.84 3.07 -3.52
N PHE A 11 -5.23 4.00 -4.39
CA PHE A 11 -4.70 4.13 -5.73
C PHE A 11 -3.80 5.36 -5.80
N THR A 12 -2.54 5.16 -6.12
CA THR A 12 -1.56 6.25 -6.26
C THR A 12 -1.17 6.39 -7.73
N TRP A 13 -1.42 7.56 -8.30
CA TRP A 13 -0.88 7.95 -9.60
C TRP A 13 0.33 8.85 -9.42
N MET A 14 1.42 8.54 -10.09
CA MET A 14 2.68 9.28 -10.04
C MET A 14 3.01 9.80 -11.43
N ASP A 15 3.30 11.09 -11.52
CA ASP A 15 3.84 11.74 -12.71
C ASP A 15 5.13 12.49 -12.32
N SER A 16 6.17 12.42 -13.14
CA SER A 16 7.49 12.92 -12.79
C SER A 16 8.30 13.31 -14.02
N ASP A 17 9.20 14.27 -13.89
CA ASP A 17 10.14 14.59 -14.97
C ASP A 17 11.16 13.50 -15.26
N GLN A 18 11.35 12.57 -14.32
CA GLN A 18 12.24 11.42 -14.43
C GLN A 18 11.46 10.15 -14.79
N ILE A 19 12.14 9.18 -15.44
CA ILE A 19 11.54 7.88 -15.74
C ILE A 19 11.14 7.19 -14.43
N LYS A 20 9.90 6.68 -14.36
CA LYS A 20 9.29 6.07 -13.18
C LYS A 20 8.87 4.61 -13.37
N PHE A 21 8.43 4.21 -14.56
CA PHE A 21 8.05 2.82 -14.86
C PHE A 21 8.04 2.59 -16.38
N ASP A 22 8.53 1.44 -16.87
CA ASP A 22 8.49 1.09 -18.30
C ASP A 22 8.99 2.21 -19.24
N ASN A 23 10.10 2.88 -18.88
CA ASN A 23 10.63 4.04 -19.63
C ASN A 23 9.66 5.23 -19.78
N LYS A 24 8.55 5.22 -19.05
CA LYS A 24 7.57 6.30 -18.96
C LYS A 24 7.79 7.10 -17.69
N LYS A 25 7.40 8.37 -17.77
CA LYS A 25 7.39 9.34 -16.66
C LYS A 25 6.28 9.10 -15.63
N THR A 26 5.35 8.22 -15.98
CA THR A 26 4.18 7.88 -15.17
C THR A 26 4.34 6.52 -14.50
N ASN A 27 3.77 6.38 -13.30
CA ASN A 27 3.60 5.11 -12.62
C ASN A 27 2.27 5.11 -11.85
N TYR A 28 1.76 3.92 -11.55
CA TYR A 28 0.60 3.73 -10.71
C TYR A 28 0.89 2.64 -9.66
N GLU A 29 0.28 2.75 -8.49
CA GLU A 29 0.36 1.73 -7.44
C GLU A 29 -1.04 1.44 -6.88
N HIS A 30 -1.26 0.17 -6.54
CA HIS A 30 -2.49 -0.29 -5.90
C HIS A 30 -2.14 -0.89 -4.55
N ASN A 31 -2.66 -0.33 -3.46
CA ASN A 31 -2.46 -0.89 -2.12
C ASN A 31 -3.82 -1.16 -1.47
N VAL A 32 -3.97 -2.35 -0.89
CA VAL A 32 -5.12 -2.73 -0.09
C VAL A 32 -4.61 -2.98 1.32
N ALA A 33 -5.17 -2.31 2.32
CA ALA A 33 -4.85 -2.50 3.72
C ALA A 33 -6.08 -2.95 4.51
N LEU A 34 -5.87 -3.87 5.43
CA LEU A 34 -6.86 -4.34 6.38
C LEU A 34 -6.29 -4.14 7.78
N ALA A 35 -7.00 -3.38 8.61
CA ALA A 35 -6.67 -3.17 10.01
C ALA A 35 -7.80 -3.66 10.90
N TRP A 36 -7.44 -4.25 12.04
CA TRP A 36 -8.40 -4.71 13.04
C TRP A 36 -8.06 -4.11 14.39
N LYS A 37 -8.98 -3.34 14.96
CA LYS A 37 -8.93 -2.87 16.34
C LYS A 37 -9.17 -4.03 17.32
N LEU A 38 -8.10 -4.63 17.85
CA LEU A 38 -8.19 -5.69 18.85
C LEU A 38 -8.65 -5.18 20.22
N ASN A 39 -8.21 -3.97 20.59
CA ASN A 39 -8.61 -3.31 21.83
C ASN A 39 -8.43 -1.79 21.68
N LYS A 40 -8.67 -1.03 22.76
CA LYS A 40 -8.55 0.43 22.73
C LYS A 40 -7.13 0.92 22.41
N SER A 41 -6.11 0.10 22.68
CA SER A 41 -4.70 0.47 22.57
C SER A 41 -3.99 -0.14 21.37
N PHE A 42 -4.52 -1.20 20.75
CA PHE A 42 -3.81 -1.96 19.72
C PHE A 42 -4.67 -2.18 18.47
N THR A 43 -4.07 -1.90 17.32
CA THR A 43 -4.67 -2.12 16.00
C THR A 43 -3.63 -2.75 15.07
N PRO A 44 -3.53 -4.09 15.00
CA PRO A 44 -2.77 -4.75 13.96
C PRO A 44 -3.32 -4.42 12.57
N TYR A 45 -2.43 -4.41 11.58
CA TYR A 45 -2.80 -4.26 10.19
C TYR A 45 -1.92 -5.10 9.27
N VAL A 46 -2.50 -5.43 8.12
CA VAL A 46 -1.83 -6.07 6.99
C VAL A 46 -2.11 -5.25 5.73
N GLU A 47 -1.13 -5.08 4.87
CA GLU A 47 -1.26 -4.38 3.59
C GLU A 47 -0.63 -5.22 2.48
N VAL A 48 -1.33 -5.31 1.36
CA VAL A 48 -0.85 -5.89 0.12
C VAL A 48 -0.84 -4.80 -0.93
N GLY A 49 0.33 -4.51 -1.46
CA GLY A 49 0.57 -3.51 -2.49
C GLY A 49 1.09 -4.12 -3.79
N ASN A 50 0.79 -3.50 -4.92
CA ASN A 50 1.45 -3.77 -6.19
C ASN A 50 2.22 -2.53 -6.63
N VAL A 51 3.54 -2.64 -6.70
CA VAL A 51 4.47 -1.54 -6.93
C VAL A 51 5.38 -1.83 -8.12
N ALA A 52 5.88 -0.77 -8.76
CA ALA A 52 6.90 -0.89 -9.80
C ALA A 52 8.24 -1.33 -9.17
N VAL A 53 8.94 -2.28 -9.81
CA VAL A 53 10.23 -2.80 -9.31
C VAL A 53 11.37 -1.86 -9.69
N ARG A 54 11.37 -1.43 -10.95
CA ARG A 54 12.41 -0.59 -11.56
C ARG A 54 11.76 0.40 -12.52
N ASN A 55 12.45 1.51 -12.74
CA ASN A 55 11.95 2.59 -13.57
C ASN A 55 11.96 2.24 -15.08
N ASN A 56 12.89 1.38 -15.50
CA ASN A 56 13.16 1.13 -16.92
C ASN A 56 12.54 -0.17 -17.45
N THR A 57 11.90 -0.96 -16.57
CA THR A 57 11.24 -2.23 -16.91
C THR A 57 9.77 -2.17 -16.54
N ASP A 58 8.97 -3.06 -17.12
CA ASP A 58 7.55 -3.25 -16.84
C ASP A 58 7.29 -4.16 -15.62
N GLU A 59 8.35 -4.55 -14.92
CA GLU A 59 8.29 -5.46 -13.79
C GLU A 59 7.52 -4.86 -12.60
N ARG A 60 6.57 -5.64 -12.09
CA ARG A 60 5.75 -5.33 -10.93
C ARG A 60 6.08 -6.29 -9.79
N GLN A 61 6.09 -5.80 -8.56
CA GLN A 61 6.29 -6.61 -7.36
C GLN A 61 5.12 -6.43 -6.41
N THR A 62 4.68 -7.55 -5.86
CA THR A 62 3.73 -7.55 -4.74
C THR A 62 4.48 -7.29 -3.44
N ARG A 63 4.09 -6.23 -2.74
CA ARG A 63 4.62 -5.80 -1.44
C ARG A 63 3.66 -6.25 -0.35
N TYR A 64 4.18 -6.98 0.62
CA TYR A 64 3.44 -7.36 1.83
C TYR A 64 3.97 -6.54 3.00
N ARG A 65 3.07 -5.93 3.78
CA ARG A 65 3.40 -5.25 5.03
C ARG A 65 2.50 -5.76 6.14
N VAL A 66 3.09 -5.90 7.32
CA VAL A 66 2.37 -6.23 8.55
C VAL A 66 2.86 -5.26 9.62
N GLY A 67 1.96 -4.79 10.48
CA GLY A 67 2.33 -3.87 11.53
C GLY A 67 1.31 -3.82 12.66
N LEU A 68 1.68 -3.10 13.72
CA LEU A 68 0.86 -2.92 14.91
C LEU A 68 0.85 -1.44 15.26
N GLN A 69 -0.33 -0.83 15.26
CA GLN A 69 -0.50 0.54 15.72
C GLN A 69 -0.87 0.55 17.20
N TYR A 70 -0.16 1.35 17.99
CA TYR A 70 -0.45 1.60 19.39
C TYR A 70 -1.14 2.96 19.57
N HIS A 71 -2.21 2.99 20.37
CA HIS A 71 -2.96 4.19 20.73
C HIS A 71 -2.74 4.50 22.21
N PHE A 72 -2.28 5.72 22.51
CA PHE A 72 -2.01 6.22 23.87
C PHE A 72 -3.30 6.63 24.60
#